data_AF-A0AAQ0QA51-F1
#
_entry.id   AF-A0AAQ0QA51-F1
#
_cell.length_a   1.000
_cell.length_b   1.000
_cell.length_c   1.000
_cell.angle_alpha   90.00
_cell.angle_beta   90.00
_cell.angle_gamma   90.00
#
_symmetry.space_group_name_H-M   'P 1'
#
loop_
_entity.id
_entity.type
_entity.pdbx_description
1 polymer ?
#
loop_
_entity_poly.entity_id
_entity_poly.type
_entity_poly.pdbx_seq_one_letter_code
_entity_poly.pdbx_strand_id
1 'polypeptide(L)'
;MPPTVESILALKYRSLLIIAETMYVSQKKAVKFVRGEKRLQRLVDEGRIRYDKPFGATNTMWRYNLADILKNVKTDFRLNELDPGLVVSG
;
A
#
# COMPACT_ATOMS: atom_id res chain seq x y z
N MET A 1 15.93 -26.76 -5.95
CA MET A 1 15.71 -25.79 -7.04
C MET A 1 16.15 -24.41 -6.56
N PRO A 2 16.79 -23.59 -7.39
CA PRO A 2 17.04 -22.20 -7.05
C PRO A 2 15.70 -21.47 -6.84
N PRO A 3 15.63 -20.46 -5.95
CA PRO A 3 14.41 -19.70 -5.76
C PRO A 3 14.05 -18.95 -7.05
N THR A 4 12.79 -19.06 -7.48
CA THR A 4 12.27 -18.28 -8.61
C THR A 4 12.23 -16.82 -8.23
N VAL A 5 12.29 -15.90 -9.20
CA VAL A 5 12.22 -14.48 -8.86
C VAL A 5 10.88 -14.09 -8.22
N GLU A 6 9.79 -14.74 -8.63
CA GLU A 6 8.49 -14.59 -7.98
C GLU A 6 8.56 -14.93 -6.48
N SER A 7 9.23 -16.03 -6.12
CA SER A 7 9.41 -16.42 -4.72
C SER A 7 10.22 -15.38 -3.93
N ILE A 8 11.25 -14.79 -4.54
CA ILE A 8 12.07 -13.74 -3.93
C ILE A 8 11.23 -12.47 -3.73
N LEU A 9 10.43 -12.06 -4.72
CA LEU A 9 9.56 -10.89 -4.64
C LEU A 9 8.45 -11.09 -3.61
N ALA A 10 7.86 -12.27 -3.52
CA ALA A 10 6.86 -12.60 -2.51
C ALA A 10 7.45 -12.49 -1.09
N LEU A 11 8.66 -13.01 -0.87
CA LEU A 11 9.36 -12.88 0.41
C LEU A 11 9.69 -11.42 0.74
N LYS A 12 10.23 -10.66 -0.22
CA LYS A 12 10.53 -9.24 -0.03
C LYS A 12 9.28 -8.42 0.26
N TYR A 13 8.19 -8.68 -0.46
CA TYR A 13 6.91 -8.01 -0.24
C TYR A 13 6.36 -8.34 1.15
N ARG A 14 6.44 -9.60 1.58
CA ARG A 14 6.01 -10.00 2.92
C ARG A 14 6.84 -9.32 4.01
N SER A 15 8.16 -9.28 3.87
CA SER A 15 9.05 -8.57 4.79
C SER A 15 8.73 -7.07 4.85
N LEU A 16 8.45 -6.45 3.69
CA LEU A 16 8.04 -5.04 3.61
C LEU A 16 6.73 -4.81 4.37
N LEU A 17 5.72 -5.68 4.21
CA LEU A 17 4.46 -5.56 4.94
C LEU A 17 4.65 -5.68 6.45
N ILE A 18 5.53 -6.58 6.92
CA ILE A 18 5.83 -6.73 8.35
C ILE A 18 6.45 -5.44 8.90
N ILE A 19 7.43 -4.86 8.20
CA ILE A 19 8.06 -3.60 8.62
C ILE A 19 7.04 -2.45 8.59
N ALA A 20 6.21 -2.39 7.54
CA ALA A 20 5.22 -1.34 7.34
C ALA A 20 4.06 -1.38 8.34
N GLU A 21 3.85 -2.51 9.03
CA GLU A 21 2.72 -2.71 9.96
C GLU A 21 2.74 -1.72 11.12
N THR A 22 3.93 -1.27 11.54
CA THR A 22 4.11 -0.30 12.63
C THR A 22 4.28 1.15 12.13
N MET A 23 4.19 1.36 10.82
CA MET A 23 4.40 2.66 10.18
C MET A 23 3.08 3.29 9.74
N TYR A 24 3.06 4.63 9.74
CA TYR A 24 1.90 5.40 9.33
C TYR A 24 2.26 6.46 8.29
N VAL A 25 1.30 6.78 7.42
CA VAL A 25 1.42 7.83 6.42
C VAL A 25 0.29 8.85 6.54
N SER A 26 0.58 10.10 6.16
CA SER A 26 -0.43 11.16 6.13
C SER A 26 -1.48 10.90 5.04
N GLN A 27 -2.65 11.52 5.19
CA GLN A 27 -3.73 11.48 4.19
C GLN A 27 -3.24 11.80 2.77
N LYS A 28 -2.47 12.87 2.60
CA LYS A 28 -1.93 13.27 1.29
C LYS A 28 -1.11 12.16 0.63
N LYS A 29 -0.33 11.41 1.39
CA LYS A 29 0.45 10.27 0.88
C LYS A 29 -0.45 9.06 0.62
N ALA A 30 -1.35 8.73 1.54
CA ALA A 30 -2.30 7.63 1.38
C ALA A 30 -3.13 7.77 0.09
N VAL A 31 -3.67 8.96 -0.17
CA VAL A 31 -4.43 9.29 -1.39
C VAL A 31 -3.61 9.05 -2.66
N LYS A 32 -2.31 9.40 -2.65
CA LYS A 32 -1.41 9.14 -3.78
C LYS A 32 -1.22 7.65 -4.06
N PHE A 33 -1.03 6.83 -3.02
CA PHE A 33 -0.86 5.38 -3.17
C PHE A 33 -2.10 4.68 -3.72
N VAL A 34 -3.28 5.02 -3.19
CA VAL A 34 -4.54 4.40 -3.62
C VAL A 34 -5.15 5.08 -4.85
N ARG A 35 -4.59 6.22 -5.27
CA ARG A 35 -5.02 7.07 -6.39
C ARG A 35 -6.46 7.62 -6.27
N GLY A 36 -6.80 8.18 -5.11
CA GLY A 36 -8.02 8.99 -4.96
C GLY A 36 -8.61 9.02 -3.55
N GLU A 37 -9.13 10.19 -3.16
CA GLU A 37 -9.72 10.43 -1.82
C GLU A 37 -10.97 9.59 -1.57
N LYS A 38 -11.92 9.59 -2.51
CA LYS A 38 -13.14 8.77 -2.40
C LYS A 38 -12.83 7.27 -2.25
N ARG A 39 -11.77 6.81 -2.93
CA ARG A 39 -11.32 5.42 -2.81
C ARG A 39 -10.68 5.15 -1.46
N LEU A 40 -9.84 6.07 -0.96
CA LEU A 40 -9.27 5.96 0.37
C LEU A 40 -10.37 5.87 1.44
N GLN A 41 -11.36 6.77 1.38
CA GLN A 41 -12.49 6.77 2.31
C GLN A 41 -13.25 5.46 2.26
N ARG A 42 -13.59 4.97 1.07
CA ARG A 42 -14.27 3.68 0.92
C ARG A 42 -13.48 2.52 1.54
N LEU A 43 -12.16 2.47 1.33
CA LEU A 43 -11.31 1.42 1.91
C LEU A 43 -11.23 1.50 3.44
N VAL A 44 -11.31 2.70 4.00
CA VAL A 44 -11.40 2.92 5.45
C VAL A 44 -12.76 2.45 5.98
N ASP A 45 -13.85 2.84 5.32
CA ASP A 45 -15.22 2.47 5.69
C ASP A 45 -15.43 0.94 5.60
N GLU A 46 -14.79 0.28 4.63
CA GLU A 46 -14.76 -1.18 4.49
C GLU A 46 -13.85 -1.88 5.52
N GLY A 47 -13.16 -1.16 6.41
CA GLY A 47 -12.24 -1.72 7.40
C GLY A 47 -10.94 -2.27 6.81
N ARG A 48 -10.64 -1.97 5.54
CA ARG A 48 -9.44 -2.47 4.83
C ARG A 48 -8.20 -1.65 5.10
N ILE A 49 -8.36 -0.42 5.60
CA ILE A 49 -7.27 0.47 6.00
C ILE A 49 -7.54 0.95 7.41
N ARG A 50 -6.67 0.53 8.34
CA ARG A 50 -6.65 1.11 9.68
C ARG A 50 -6.10 2.52 9.62
N TYR A 51 -6.67 3.38 10.46
CA TYR A 51 -6.20 4.74 10.65
C TYR A 51 -6.18 5.09 12.13
N ASP A 52 -5.36 6.06 12.46
CA ASP A 52 -5.34 6.73 13.75
C ASP A 52 -5.54 8.24 13.50
N LYS A 53 -6.36 8.85 14.34
CA LYS A 53 -6.50 10.30 14.43
C LYS A 53 -6.32 10.65 15.90
N PRO A 54 -5.18 11.25 16.29
CA PRO A 54 -4.96 11.63 17.68
C PRO A 54 -6.11 12.53 18.17
N PHE A 55 -6.57 12.28 19.40
CA PHE A 55 -7.65 13.06 20.00
C PHE A 55 -7.31 14.56 20.03
N GLY A 56 -8.25 15.41 19.64
CA GLY A 56 -8.04 16.87 19.54
C GLY A 56 -7.23 17.34 18.32
N ALA A 57 -6.74 16.43 17.47
CA ALA A 57 -6.01 16.81 16.28
C ALA A 57 -6.94 17.28 15.14
N THR A 58 -6.43 18.23 14.34
CA THR A 58 -7.11 18.70 13.13
C THR A 58 -7.37 17.56 12.15
N ASN A 59 -8.35 17.72 11.26
CA ASN A 59 -8.63 16.77 10.17
C ASN A 59 -7.46 16.60 9.18
N THR A 60 -6.34 17.29 9.35
CA THR A 60 -5.12 17.12 8.55
C THR A 60 -4.14 16.11 9.15
N MET A 61 -4.39 15.64 10.37
CA MET A 61 -3.47 14.77 11.14
C MET A 61 -3.79 13.28 11.06
N TRP A 62 -4.66 12.87 10.13
CA TRP A 62 -4.96 11.46 9.92
C TRP A 62 -3.71 10.69 9.54
N ARG A 63 -3.51 9.57 10.23
CA ARG A 63 -2.39 8.64 10.05
C ARG A 63 -2.96 7.30 9.61
N TYR A 64 -2.63 6.87 8.40
CA TYR A 64 -3.10 5.61 7.83
C TYR A 64 -2.01 4.56 7.93
N ASN A 65 -2.36 3.33 8.33
CA ASN A 65 -1.41 2.23 8.44
C ASN A 65 -0.76 1.94 7.08
N LEU A 66 0.58 1.93 7.03
CA LEU A 66 1.29 1.79 5.76
C LEU A 66 1.14 0.39 5.16
N ALA A 67 1.14 -0.68 5.95
CA ALA A 67 0.96 -2.03 5.43
C ALA A 67 -0.40 -2.18 4.73
N ASP A 68 -1.46 -1.64 5.31
CA ASP A 68 -2.79 -1.67 4.71
C ASP A 68 -2.86 -0.82 3.43
N ILE A 69 -2.16 0.32 3.40
CA ILE A 69 -2.01 1.11 2.17
C ILE A 69 -1.30 0.30 1.09
N LEU A 70 -0.18 -0.37 1.41
CA LEU A 70 0.60 -1.18 0.45
C LEU A 70 -0.20 -2.34 -0.12
N LYS A 71 -1.06 -2.99 0.67
CA LYS A 71 -2.00 -4.03 0.19
C LYS A 71 -3.04 -3.48 -0.80
N ASN A 72 -3.30 -2.18 -0.77
CA ASN A 72 -4.34 -1.51 -1.57
C ASN A 72 -3.77 -0.51 -2.59
N VAL A 73 -2.45 -0.53 -2.83
CA VAL A 73 -1.80 0.28 -3.87
C VAL A 73 -2.44 -0.04 -5.21
N LYS A 74 -2.77 1.02 -5.96
CA LYS A 74 -3.24 0.85 -7.33
C LYS A 74 -2.05 0.71 -8.26
N THR A 75 -1.93 -0.44 -8.91
CA THR A 75 -0.94 -0.67 -9.97
C THR A 75 -1.08 0.40 -11.05
N ASP A 76 0.06 0.87 -11.55
CA ASP A 76 0.06 1.83 -12.65
C ASP A 76 -0.49 1.15 -13.91
N PHE A 77 -1.40 1.83 -14.62
CA PHE A 77 -2.05 1.26 -15.81
C PHE A 77 -1.06 0.94 -16.92
N ARG A 78 0.10 1.62 -16.95
CA ARG A 78 1.20 1.35 -17.89
C ARG A 78 1.82 -0.03 -17.70
N LEU A 79 1.56 -0.69 -16.56
CA LEU A 79 2.04 -2.02 -16.26
C LEU A 79 0.99 -3.10 -16.59
N ASN A 80 -0.23 -2.72 -16.98
CA ASN A 80 -1.32 -3.69 -17.23
C ASN A 80 -1.08 -4.57 -18.47
N GLU A 81 -0.27 -4.09 -19.41
CA GLU A 81 0.07 -4.80 -20.66
C GLU A 81 1.42 -5.52 -20.58
N LEU A 82 2.17 -5.31 -19.49
CA LEU A 82 3.43 -5.99 -19.28
C LEU A 82 3.18 -7.35 -18.65
N ASP A 83 3.72 -8.40 -19.27
CA ASP A 83 3.85 -9.70 -18.61
C ASP A 83 4.63 -9.48 -17.30
N PRO A 84 4.08 -9.87 -16.13
CA PRO A 84 4.79 -9.81 -14.87
C PRO A 84 6.19 -10.46 -14.92
N GLY A 85 6.41 -11.44 -15.80
CA GLY A 85 7.71 -12.05 -16.04
C GLY A 85 8.75 -11.15 -16.73
N LEU A 86 8.31 -10.16 -17.51
CA LEU A 86 9.20 -9.20 -18.20
C LEU A 86 9.70 -8.08 -17.27
N VAL A 87 8.88 -7.67 -16.28
CA VAL A 87 9.25 -6.64 -15.28
C VAL A 87 10.41 -7.10 -14.38
N VAL A 88 10.65 -8.41 -14.35
CA VAL A 88 11.56 -9.11 -13.45
C VAL A 88 12.97 -9.31 -14.05
N SER A 89 13.10 -9.11 -15.36
CA SER A 89 14.32 -9.42 -16.13
C SER A 89 15.23 -8.20 -16.36
N GLY A 90 14.94 -7.06 -15.73
CA GLY A 90 15.68 -5.80 -15.88
C GLY A 90 16.51 -5.42 -14.65
#